data_AF-A0A1F7GMK9-F1
#
_entry.id   AF-A0A1F7GMK9-F1
#
_cell.length_a   1.000
_cell.length_b   1.000
_cell.length_c   1.000
_cell.angle_alpha   90.00
_cell.angle_beta   90.00
_cell.angle_gamma   90.00
#
_symmetry.space_group_name_H-M   'P 1'
#
loop_
_entity.id
_entity.type
_entity.pdbx_description
1 polymer ?
#
loop_
_entity_poly.entity_id
_entity_poly.type
_entity_poly.pdbx_seq_one_letter_code
_entity_poly.pdbx_strand_id
1 'polypeptide(L)'
;MEKEVVSYVKHHTFQIILLVLSIFVILAVGEFFLYKKTQELNMMLSEGLMQIKEEVEIGKVQPDEFTLKDGDMMIKKGDFLMMMAEEMMLPNGTKVMTNGDIVKPDGIKMKLKEGQRMNREGIMVSP
;
A
#
# COMPACT_ATOMS: atom_id res chain seq x y z
N MET A 1 -10.05 56.00 -47.86
CA MET A 1 -9.64 54.67 -48.38
C MET A 1 -8.40 54.12 -47.70
N GLU A 2 -7.17 54.57 -47.98
CA GLU A 2 -5.95 53.88 -47.45
C GLU A 2 -5.86 53.85 -45.91
N LYS A 3 -6.18 54.94 -45.23
CA LYS A 3 -6.12 55.03 -43.75
C LYS A 3 -7.16 54.13 -43.05
N GLU A 4 -8.34 53.98 -43.65
CA GLU A 4 -9.42 53.14 -43.12
C GLU A 4 -9.08 51.66 -43.28
N VAL A 5 -8.51 51.27 -44.43
CA VAL A 5 -8.04 49.90 -44.68
C VAL A 5 -6.90 49.53 -43.72
N VAL A 6 -5.94 50.42 -43.51
CA VAL A 6 -4.83 50.17 -42.56
C VAL A 6 -5.32 50.04 -41.12
N SER A 7 -6.28 50.88 -40.70
CA SER A 7 -6.88 50.79 -39.37
C SER A 7 -7.65 49.48 -39.17
N TYR A 8 -8.43 49.08 -40.17
CA TYR A 8 -9.16 47.82 -40.19
C TYR A 8 -8.23 46.61 -40.06
N VAL A 9 -7.18 46.55 -40.88
CA VAL A 9 -6.20 45.45 -40.86
C VAL A 9 -5.50 45.37 -39.50
N LYS A 10 -5.09 46.49 -38.92
CA LYS A 10 -4.47 46.52 -37.58
C LYS A 10 -5.41 46.00 -36.49
N HIS A 11 -6.68 46.39 -36.53
CA HIS A 11 -7.68 45.95 -35.55
C HIS A 11 -7.92 44.44 -35.64
N HIS A 12 -8.13 43.90 -36.84
CA HIS A 12 -8.33 42.47 -37.04
C HIS A 12 -7.08 41.65 -36.70
N THR A 13 -5.89 42.16 -37.03
CA THR A 13 -4.63 41.49 -36.69
C THR A 13 -4.46 41.38 -35.18
N PHE A 14 -4.78 42.45 -34.43
CA PHE A 14 -4.74 42.44 -32.98
C PHE A 14 -5.75 41.44 -32.37
N GLN A 15 -6.98 41.39 -32.89
CA GLN A 15 -7.99 40.43 -32.43
C GLN A 15 -7.57 38.97 -32.66
N ILE A 16 -6.97 38.67 -33.82
CA ILE A 16 -6.48 37.32 -34.15
C ILE A 16 -5.37 36.91 -33.18
N ILE A 17 -4.42 37.79 -32.91
CA ILE A 17 -3.33 37.52 -31.94
C ILE A 17 -3.90 37.24 -30.54
N LEU A 18 -4.88 38.03 -30.11
CA LEU A 18 -5.52 37.84 -28.81
C LEU A 18 -6.28 36.51 -28.72
N LEU A 19 -6.93 36.10 -29.81
CA LEU A 19 -7.62 34.81 -29.92
C LEU A 19 -6.63 33.64 -29.84
N VAL A 20 -5.51 33.73 -30.56
CA VAL A 20 -4.44 32.71 -30.50
C VAL A 20 -3.87 32.60 -29.09
N LEU A 21 -3.58 33.72 -28.42
CA LEU A 21 -3.11 33.70 -27.03
C LEU A 21 -4.13 33.08 -26.08
N SER A 22 -5.42 33.37 -26.26
CA SER A 22 -6.47 32.77 -25.43
C SER A 22 -6.53 31.23 -25.56
N ILE A 23 -6.32 30.71 -26.78
CA ILE A 23 -6.26 29.27 -27.02
C ILE A 23 -5.07 28.65 -26.29
N PHE A 24 -3.89 29.27 -26.37
CA PHE A 24 -2.71 28.80 -25.64
C PHE A 24 -2.93 28.80 -24.12
N VAL A 25 -3.60 29.82 -23.57
CA VAL A 25 -3.94 29.85 -22.15
C VAL A 25 -4.90 28.72 -21.78
N ILE A 26 -5.93 28.47 -22.59
CA ILE A 26 -6.88 27.38 -22.35
C ILE A 26 -6.18 26.02 -22.40
N LEU A 27 -5.27 25.79 -23.36
CA LEU A 27 -4.47 24.58 -23.44
C LEU A 27 -3.58 24.41 -22.21
N ALA A 28 -2.86 25.46 -21.80
CA ALA A 28 -2.01 25.41 -20.60
C ALA A 28 -2.81 25.13 -19.32
N VAL A 29 -4.01 25.72 -19.19
CA VAL A 29 -4.92 25.43 -18.07
C VAL A 29 -5.39 23.99 -18.11
N GLY A 30 -5.77 23.47 -19.29
CA GLY A 30 -6.17 22.07 -19.47
C GLY A 30 -5.07 21.09 -19.08
N GLU A 31 -3.84 21.32 -19.55
CA GLU A 31 -2.67 20.53 -19.19
C GLU A 31 -2.37 20.58 -17.69
N PHE A 32 -2.46 21.77 -17.08
CA PHE A 32 -2.27 21.94 -15.64
C PHE A 32 -3.29 21.15 -14.81
N PHE A 33 -4.57 21.16 -15.22
CA PHE A 33 -5.62 20.39 -14.57
C PHE A 33 -5.41 18.88 -14.71
N LEU A 34 -5.03 18.41 -15.89
CA LEU A 34 -4.70 17.00 -16.14
C LEU A 34 -3.51 16.57 -15.27
N TYR A 35 -2.45 17.38 -15.23
CA TYR A 35 -1.28 17.11 -14.41
C TYR A 35 -1.63 16.98 -12.92
N LYS A 36 -2.43 17.91 -12.39
CA LYS A 36 -2.93 17.85 -11.01
C LYS A 36 -3.66 16.54 -10.71
N LYS A 37 -4.58 16.13 -11.60
CA LYS A 37 -5.35 14.89 -11.42
C LYS A 37 -4.49 13.64 -11.51
N THR A 38 -3.52 13.60 -12.42
CA THR A 38 -2.57 12.49 -12.52
C THR A 38 -1.70 12.37 -11.27
N GLN A 39 -1.26 13.48 -10.68
CA GLN A 39 -0.46 13.47 -9.45
C GLN A 39 -1.26 12.96 -8.24
N GLU A 40 -2.50 13.43 -8.06
CA GLU A 40 -3.40 12.92 -7.00
C GLU A 40 -3.58 11.40 -7.12
N LEU A 41 -3.84 10.92 -8.34
CA LEU A 41 -4.00 9.49 -8.60
C LEU A 41 -2.72 8.70 -8.32
N ASN A 42 -1.56 9.19 -8.76
CA ASN A 42 -0.28 8.52 -8.53
C ASN A 42 0.08 8.45 -7.05
N MET A 43 -0.28 9.48 -6.27
CA MET A 43 -0.07 9.50 -4.82
C MET A 43 -0.92 8.42 -4.13
N MET A 44 -2.22 8.37 -4.43
CA MET A 44 -3.12 7.34 -3.89
C MET A 44 -2.68 5.92 -4.28
N LEU A 45 -2.24 5.74 -5.53
CA LEU A 45 -1.70 4.45 -6.00
C LEU A 45 -0.41 4.07 -5.27
N SER A 46 0.50 5.03 -5.07
CA SER A 46 1.75 4.79 -4.35
C SER A 46 1.49 4.41 -2.89
N GLU A 47 0.58 5.11 -2.21
CA GLU A 47 0.16 4.79 -0.84
C GLU A 47 -0.47 3.39 -0.76
N GLY A 48 -1.41 3.09 -1.66
CA GLY A 48 -2.07 1.77 -1.70
C GLY A 48 -1.09 0.63 -2.00
N LEU A 49 -0.17 0.82 -2.95
CA LEU A 49 0.87 -0.17 -3.25
C LEU A 49 1.87 -0.34 -2.12
N MET A 50 2.18 0.71 -1.37
CA MET A 50 3.07 0.64 -0.21
C MET A 50 2.43 -0.19 0.92
N GLN A 51 1.14 0.01 1.20
CA GLN A 51 0.39 -0.80 2.18
C GLN A 51 0.40 -2.29 1.80
N ILE A 52 0.10 -2.61 0.54
CA ILE A 52 0.11 -4.00 0.06
C ILE A 52 1.53 -4.59 0.12
N LYS A 53 2.54 -3.82 -0.31
CA LYS A 53 3.93 -4.27 -0.27
C LYS A 53 4.38 -4.55 1.17
N GLU A 54 4.04 -3.67 2.11
CA GLU A 54 4.36 -3.83 3.52
C GLU A 54 3.66 -5.07 4.10
N GLU A 55 2.37 -5.27 3.81
CA GLU A 55 1.62 -6.46 4.22
C GLU A 55 2.24 -7.76 3.64
N VAL A 56 2.65 -7.74 2.38
CA VAL A 56 3.31 -8.89 1.72
C VAL A 56 4.74 -9.12 2.25
N GLU A 57 5.52 -8.08 2.53
CA GLU A 57 6.83 -8.21 3.17
C GLU A 57 6.70 -8.64 4.64
N ILE A 58 5.61 -8.28 5.32
CA ILE A 58 5.28 -8.82 6.63
C ILE A 58 5.00 -10.32 6.55
N GLY A 59 4.24 -10.79 5.56
CA GLY A 59 4.05 -12.23 5.31
C GLY A 59 5.33 -13.01 4.98
N LYS A 60 6.37 -12.35 4.44
CA LYS A 60 7.66 -12.99 4.09
C LYS A 60 8.71 -13.02 5.20
N VAL A 61 8.57 -12.18 6.22
CA VAL A 61 9.54 -12.12 7.33
C VAL A 61 9.00 -12.97 8.48
N GLN A 62 9.89 -13.71 9.14
CA GLN A 62 9.53 -14.54 10.28
C GLN A 62 8.85 -13.68 11.37
N PRO A 63 7.67 -14.09 11.87
CA PRO A 63 6.96 -13.36 12.91
C PRO A 63 7.74 -13.41 14.23
N ASP A 64 7.53 -12.42 15.09
CA ASP A 64 8.17 -12.35 16.41
C ASP A 64 7.50 -13.31 17.41
N GLU A 65 6.17 -13.39 17.37
CA GLU A 65 5.36 -14.22 18.26
C GLU A 65 4.14 -14.81 17.53
N PHE A 66 3.65 -15.93 18.06
CA PHE A 66 2.42 -16.61 17.68
C PHE A 66 1.48 -16.61 18.89
N THR A 67 0.19 -16.29 18.70
CA THR A 67 -0.81 -16.30 19.78
C THR A 67 -2.16 -16.77 19.29
N LEU A 68 -2.84 -17.63 20.05
CA LEU A 68 -4.23 -17.98 19.71
C LEU A 68 -5.15 -16.88 20.24
N LYS A 69 -5.96 -16.29 19.36
CA LYS A 69 -6.92 -15.25 19.73
C LYS A 69 -8.26 -15.49 19.03
N ASP A 70 -9.35 -15.48 19.78
CA ASP A 70 -10.71 -15.71 19.31
C ASP A 70 -10.85 -17.05 18.53
N GLY A 71 -10.01 -18.04 18.85
CA GLY A 71 -9.95 -19.33 18.17
C GLY A 71 -9.07 -19.36 16.90
N ASP A 72 -8.60 -18.20 16.43
CA ASP A 72 -7.73 -18.08 15.26
C ASP A 72 -6.26 -17.95 15.66
N MET A 73 -5.37 -18.57 14.88
CA MET A 73 -3.94 -18.44 15.07
C MET A 73 -3.48 -17.08 14.52
N MET A 74 -2.94 -16.23 15.40
CA MET A 74 -2.43 -14.92 15.04
C MET A 74 -0.91 -14.90 15.08
N ILE A 75 -0.29 -14.14 14.17
CA ILE A 75 1.12 -13.80 14.16
C ILE A 75 1.29 -12.34 14.56
N LYS A 76 2.27 -12.08 15.43
CA LYS A 76 2.69 -10.74 15.81
C LYS A 76 4.03 -10.43 15.16
N LYS A 77 4.13 -9.28 14.51
CA LYS A 77 5.38 -8.77 13.94
C LYS A 77 5.48 -7.28 14.25
N GLY A 78 6.41 -6.91 15.11
CA GLY A 78 6.42 -5.57 15.71
C GLY A 78 5.09 -5.25 16.39
N ASP A 79 4.45 -4.16 15.97
CA ASP A 79 3.16 -3.69 16.50
C ASP A 79 1.95 -4.29 15.77
N PHE A 80 2.16 -5.03 14.68
CA PHE A 80 1.09 -5.62 13.89
C PHE A 80 0.73 -7.01 14.40
N LEU A 81 -0.59 -7.26 14.52
CA LEU A 81 -1.17 -8.58 14.79
C LEU A 81 -2.02 -8.99 13.58
N MET A 82 -1.68 -10.09 12.94
CA MET A 82 -2.35 -10.56 11.73
C MET A 82 -2.76 -12.02 11.87
N MET A 83 -3.79 -12.43 11.14
CA MET A 83 -4.18 -13.83 11.09
C MET A 83 -3.13 -14.65 10.31
N MET A 84 -2.80 -15.82 10.83
CA MET A 84 -1.86 -16.74 10.18
C MET A 84 -2.55 -17.44 9.01
N ALA A 85 -2.11 -17.14 7.79
CA ALA A 85 -2.73 -17.69 6.57
C ALA A 85 -2.18 -19.08 6.18
N GLU A 86 -0.93 -19.37 6.51
CA GLU A 86 -0.23 -20.60 6.11
C GLU A 86 0.52 -21.20 7.30
N GLU A 87 0.69 -22.52 7.31
CA GLU A 87 1.54 -23.20 8.29
C GLU A 87 3.02 -22.80 8.14
N MET A 88 3.75 -22.74 9.25
CA MET A 88 5.13 -22.27 9.27
C MET A 88 6.05 -23.24 10.01
N MET A 89 7.25 -23.45 9.47
CA MET A 89 8.32 -24.17 10.14
C MET A 89 9.31 -23.18 10.72
N LEU A 90 9.51 -23.24 12.03
CA LEU A 90 10.47 -22.42 12.76
C LEU A 90 11.90 -22.93 12.57
N PRO A 91 12.93 -22.07 12.80
CA PRO A 91 14.33 -22.48 12.68
C PRO A 91 14.73 -23.65 13.57
N ASN A 92 14.03 -23.83 14.70
CA ASN A 92 14.26 -24.94 15.62
C ASN A 92 13.61 -26.27 15.16
N GLY A 93 12.92 -26.29 14.01
CA GLY A 93 12.20 -27.45 13.47
C GLY A 93 10.76 -27.61 13.97
N THR A 94 10.28 -26.71 14.83
CA THR A 94 8.89 -26.70 15.29
C THR A 94 7.96 -26.24 14.17
N LYS A 95 6.90 -26.99 13.92
CA LYS A 95 5.86 -26.65 12.95
C LYS A 95 4.67 -26.03 13.67
N VAL A 96 4.24 -24.85 13.21
CA VAL A 96 3.06 -24.14 13.71
C VAL A 96 1.98 -24.18 12.64
N MET A 97 0.78 -24.60 13.01
CA MET A 97 -0.38 -24.72 12.12
C MET A 97 -1.38 -23.58 12.35
N THR A 98 -2.14 -23.24 11.31
CA THR A 98 -3.14 -22.15 11.33
C THR A 98 -4.30 -22.39 12.30
N ASN A 99 -4.50 -23.64 12.74
CA ASN A 99 -5.55 -24.03 13.71
C ASN A 99 -5.08 -23.99 15.17
N GLY A 100 -3.85 -23.53 15.44
CA GLY A 100 -3.24 -23.46 16.76
C GLY A 100 -2.46 -24.70 17.20
N ASP A 101 -2.40 -25.76 16.37
CA ASP A 101 -1.57 -26.93 16.65
C ASP A 101 -0.08 -26.63 16.41
N ILE A 102 0.76 -27.15 17.30
CA ILE A 102 2.21 -27.03 17.27
C ILE A 102 2.80 -28.44 17.33
N VAL A 103 3.69 -28.75 16.38
CA VAL A 103 4.44 -30.02 16.33
C VAL A 103 5.91 -29.73 16.54
N LYS A 104 6.47 -30.19 17.65
CA LYS A 104 7.90 -30.06 17.95
C LYS A 104 8.75 -31.01 17.10
N PRO A 105 10.08 -30.79 17.01
CA PRO A 105 10.99 -31.67 16.24
C PRO A 105 11.01 -33.12 16.72
N ASP A 106 10.72 -33.35 18.01
CA ASP A 106 10.60 -34.68 18.62
C ASP A 106 9.26 -35.37 18.29
N GLY A 107 8.38 -34.71 17.54
CA GLY A 107 7.05 -35.20 17.17
C GLY A 107 5.97 -34.92 18.22
N ILE A 108 6.30 -34.31 19.35
CA ILE A 108 5.30 -33.94 20.37
C ILE A 108 4.35 -32.89 19.77
N LYS A 109 3.06 -33.21 19.82
CA LYS A 109 1.99 -32.30 19.42
C LYS A 109 1.40 -31.62 20.65
N MET A 110 1.27 -30.31 20.58
CA MET A 110 0.57 -29.50 21.58
C MET A 110 -0.29 -28.47 20.88
N LYS A 111 -1.33 -27.97 21.55
CA LYS A 111 -2.18 -26.92 21.02
C LYS A 111 -2.03 -25.66 21.87
N LEU A 112 -1.85 -24.50 21.24
CA LEU A 112 -1.95 -23.23 21.93
C LEU A 112 -3.36 -23.07 22.51
N LYS A 113 -3.44 -22.57 23.74
CA LYS A 113 -4.71 -22.14 24.33
C LYS A 113 -4.92 -20.66 24.07
N GLU A 114 -6.17 -20.23 24.16
CA GLU A 114 -6.57 -18.83 24.03
C GLU A 114 -5.70 -17.91 24.90
N GLY A 115 -5.11 -16.89 24.28
CA GLY A 115 -4.21 -15.92 24.92
C GLY A 115 -2.79 -16.42 25.22
N GLN A 116 -2.48 -17.70 25.00
CA GLN A 116 -1.10 -18.20 25.11
C GLN A 116 -0.25 -17.72 23.93
N ARG A 117 1.02 -17.44 24.22
CA ARG A 117 1.99 -16.93 23.26
C ARG A 117 3.21 -17.83 23.15
N MET A 118 3.77 -17.89 21.95
CA MET A 118 5.03 -18.56 21.66
C MET A 118 5.91 -17.63 20.81
N ASN A 119 7.18 -17.50 21.15
CA ASN A 119 8.10 -16.67 20.37
C ASN A 119 8.62 -17.41 19.11
N ARG A 120 9.37 -16.69 18.27
CA ARG A 120 9.99 -17.24 17.04
C ARG A 120 10.95 -18.41 17.29
N GLU A 121 11.50 -18.53 18.51
CA GLU A 121 12.36 -19.64 18.92
C GLU A 121 11.56 -20.89 19.38
N GLY A 122 10.22 -20.85 19.31
CA GLY A 122 9.34 -21.94 19.71
C GLY A 122 9.20 -22.12 21.23
N ILE A 123 9.53 -21.08 21.99
CA ILE A 123 9.45 -21.05 23.45
C ILE A 123 8.14 -20.38 23.86
N MET A 124 7.40 -21.03 24.77
CA MET A 124 6.19 -20.46 25.36
C MET A 124 6.56 -19.24 26.20
N VAL A 125 5.95 -18.09 25.91
CA VAL A 125 6.12 -16.87 26.69
C VAL A 125 4.85 -16.62 27.50
N SER A 126 5.02 -16.41 28.80
CA SER A 126 3.93 -15.98 29.67
C SER A 126 3.54 -14.53 29.31
N PRO A 127 2.27 -14.13 29.50
CA PRO A 127 1.88 -12.72 29.46
C PRO A 127 2.73 -11.83 30.37
#